data_AF-A0A5E6NRS4-F1
#
_entry.id   AF-A0A5E6NRS4-F1
#
_cell.length_a   1.000
_cell.length_b   1.000
_cell.length_c   1.000
_cell.angle_alpha   90.00
_cell.angle_beta   90.00
_cell.angle_gamma   90.00
#
_symmetry.space_group_name_H-M   'P 1'
#
loop_
_entity.id
_entity.type
_entity.pdbx_description
1 polymer ?
#
loop_
_entity_poly.entity_id
_entity_poly.type
_entity_poly.pdbx_seq_one_letter_code
_entity_poly.pdbx_strand_id
1 'polypeptide(L)'
;MAKIKDLPKVDRPREKLLKKGSNALSKTDLLAILLGSGIKGINVQTLAKTIITKFNKDFLNITIDDLLTVKGIGQAKALQVYSAVALIKRFYQEQNNTDLIINNVQNVLTLAFDIRDKKKEHLICLHLDSRNALIKKETLSIGLLDKSLIHPRGFFPVL
;
A
#
# COMPACT_ATOMS: atom_id res chain seq x y z
N MET A 1 30.17 -15.77 -4.77
CA MET A 1 29.11 -14.75 -4.57
C MET A 1 29.08 -14.37 -3.09
N ALA A 2 29.16 -13.08 -2.76
CA ALA A 2 29.29 -12.61 -1.38
C ALA A 2 28.08 -12.99 -0.49
N LYS A 3 28.37 -13.55 0.69
CA LYS A 3 27.41 -13.81 1.75
C LYS A 3 27.12 -12.51 2.49
N ILE A 4 25.97 -12.42 3.17
CA ILE A 4 25.61 -11.24 3.98
C ILE A 4 26.64 -10.99 5.09
N LYS A 5 27.34 -12.05 5.52
CA LYS A 5 28.45 -11.95 6.47
C LYS A 5 29.62 -11.13 5.92
N ASP A 6 29.75 -11.03 4.60
CA ASP A 6 30.83 -10.34 3.90
C ASP A 6 30.52 -8.85 3.71
N LEU A 7 29.27 -8.41 3.96
CA LEU A 7 28.97 -6.99 4.10
C LEU A 7 29.48 -6.48 5.45
N PRO A 8 30.03 -5.24 5.49
CA PRO A 8 30.28 -4.54 6.75
C PRO A 8 29.04 -4.62 7.63
N LYS A 9 29.23 -4.89 8.93
CA LYS A 9 28.10 -5.05 9.88
C LYS A 9 27.12 -3.88 9.79
N VAL A 10 27.60 -2.67 9.55
CA VAL A 10 26.79 -1.44 9.42
C VAL A 10 25.88 -1.40 8.18
N ASP A 11 26.22 -2.14 7.14
CA ASP A 11 25.47 -2.18 5.86
C ASP A 11 24.53 -3.38 5.77
N ARG A 12 24.59 -4.28 6.76
CA ARG A 12 23.64 -5.38 6.85
C ARG A 12 22.26 -4.84 7.19
N PRO A 13 21.19 -5.33 6.52
CA PRO A 13 19.86 -4.73 6.66
C PRO A 13 19.36 -4.61 8.11
N ARG A 14 19.53 -5.63 8.96
CA ARG A 14 19.00 -5.61 10.33
C ARG A 14 19.72 -4.57 11.19
N GLU A 15 21.04 -4.53 11.09
CA GLU A 15 21.90 -3.61 11.80
C GLU A 15 21.68 -2.16 11.33
N LYS A 16 21.47 -1.98 10.02
CA LYS A 16 21.07 -0.68 9.43
C LYS A 16 19.71 -0.23 9.94
N LEU A 17 18.74 -1.14 10.03
CA LEU A 17 17.39 -0.86 10.57
C LEU A 17 17.48 -0.39 12.03
N LEU A 18 18.26 -1.09 12.86
CA LEU A 18 18.45 -0.72 14.27
C LEU A 18 19.16 0.62 14.44
N LYS A 19 20.14 0.94 13.59
CA LYS A 19 20.96 2.16 13.74
C LYS A 19 20.36 3.40 13.07
N LYS A 20 19.71 3.24 11.92
CA LYS A 20 19.26 4.35 11.06
C LYS A 20 17.74 4.39 10.82
N GLY A 21 16.99 3.41 11.33
CA GLY A 21 15.55 3.29 11.12
C GLY A 21 15.17 2.83 9.71
N SER A 22 13.87 2.59 9.50
CA SER A 22 13.32 2.03 8.25
C SER A 22 13.54 2.92 7.03
N ASN A 23 13.58 4.24 7.20
CA ASN A 23 13.76 5.21 6.11
C ASN A 23 15.11 5.08 5.39
N ALA A 24 16.11 4.47 6.03
CA ALA A 24 17.41 4.22 5.42
C ALA A 24 17.45 2.94 4.57
N LEU A 25 16.36 2.16 4.51
CA LEU A 25 16.29 0.85 3.87
C LEU A 25 15.52 0.92 2.56
N SER A 26 16.02 0.20 1.55
CA SER A 26 15.27 -0.04 0.32
C SER A 26 14.17 -1.09 0.55
N LYS A 27 13.21 -1.19 -0.38
CA LYS A 27 12.21 -2.28 -0.40
C LYS A 27 12.87 -3.66 -0.35
N THR A 28 14.00 -3.81 -1.05
CA THR A 28 14.81 -5.03 -1.05
C THR A 28 15.37 -5.34 0.33
N ASP A 29 15.88 -4.33 1.04
CA ASP A 29 16.43 -4.51 2.39
C ASP A 29 15.34 -4.92 3.39
N LEU A 30 14.18 -4.26 3.33
CA LEU A 30 13.04 -4.59 4.19
C LEU A 30 12.56 -6.02 3.96
N LEU A 31 12.41 -6.43 2.70
CA LEU A 31 12.01 -7.80 2.38
C LEU A 31 13.11 -8.82 2.77
N ALA A 32 14.39 -8.47 2.61
CA ALA A 32 15.50 -9.30 3.04
C ALA A 32 15.50 -9.54 4.56
N ILE A 33 15.17 -8.52 5.35
CA ILE A 33 14.98 -8.65 6.81
C ILE A 33 13.84 -9.59 7.12
N LEU A 34 12.68 -9.37 6.47
CA LEU A 34 11.48 -10.18 6.65
C LEU A 34 11.80 -11.65 6.38
N LEU A 35 12.33 -11.99 5.20
CA LEU A 35 12.71 -13.37 4.85
C LEU A 35 13.76 -13.97 5.79
N GLY A 36 14.60 -13.13 6.39
CA GLY A 36 15.59 -13.46 7.42
C GLY A 36 16.80 -14.27 6.97
N SER A 37 16.64 -15.17 6.00
CA SER A 37 17.70 -16.02 5.45
C SER A 37 17.52 -16.27 3.96
N GLY A 38 18.63 -16.53 3.27
CA GLY A 38 18.64 -16.95 1.88
C GLY A 38 18.22 -18.41 1.72
N ILE A 39 18.56 -18.99 0.58
CA ILE A 39 18.48 -20.44 0.33
C ILE A 39 19.87 -20.96 0.00
N LYS A 40 20.02 -22.29 -0.16
CA LYS A 40 21.26 -22.88 -0.62
C LYS A 40 21.65 -22.27 -1.98
N GLY A 41 22.81 -21.60 -2.02
CA GLY A 41 23.35 -20.97 -3.22
C GLY A 41 22.86 -19.56 -3.54
N ILE A 42 21.84 -19.03 -2.86
CA ILE A 42 21.33 -17.65 -3.10
C ILE A 42 21.19 -16.91 -1.77
N ASN A 43 21.85 -15.76 -1.63
CA ASN A 43 21.74 -14.95 -0.41
C ASN A 43 20.37 -14.24 -0.31
N VAL A 44 19.99 -13.80 0.89
CA VAL A 44 18.64 -13.22 1.10
C VAL A 44 18.43 -11.90 0.39
N GLN A 45 19.48 -11.10 0.17
CA GLN A 45 19.36 -9.84 -0.57
C GLN A 45 19.05 -10.12 -2.05
N THR A 46 19.73 -11.07 -2.67
CA THR A 46 19.47 -11.48 -4.05
C THR A 46 18.06 -12.04 -4.18
N LEU A 47 17.65 -12.91 -3.25
CA LEU A 47 16.30 -13.47 -3.23
C LEU A 47 15.21 -12.38 -3.09
N ALA A 48 15.39 -11.45 -2.15
CA ALA A 48 14.50 -10.31 -1.96
C ALA A 48 14.45 -9.43 -3.22
N LYS A 49 15.61 -9.16 -3.83
CA LYS A 49 15.70 -8.38 -5.07
C LYS A 49 14.92 -9.07 -6.20
N THR A 50 15.05 -10.38 -6.35
CA THR A 50 14.29 -11.14 -7.36
C THR A 50 12.79 -10.97 -7.18
N ILE A 51 12.27 -11.07 -5.96
CA ILE A 51 10.83 -10.90 -5.68
C ILE A 51 10.40 -9.45 -5.98
N ILE A 52 11.13 -8.46 -5.45
CA ILE A 52 10.81 -7.04 -5.65
C ILE A 52 10.85 -6.66 -7.13
N THR A 53 11.83 -7.14 -7.89
CA THR A 53 11.92 -6.85 -9.32
C THR A 53 10.83 -7.55 -10.12
N LYS A 54 10.50 -8.81 -9.78
CA LYS A 54 9.48 -9.60 -10.50
C LYS A 54 8.08 -9.02 -10.32
N PHE A 55 7.71 -8.63 -9.10
CA PHE A 55 6.34 -8.19 -8.80
C PHE A 55 6.17 -6.68 -8.68
N ASN A 56 7.24 -5.92 -8.41
CA ASN A 56 7.30 -4.46 -8.33
C ASN A 56 5.96 -3.72 -8.04
N LYS A 57 5.21 -3.36 -9.08
CA LYS A 57 3.94 -2.61 -8.97
C LYS A 57 2.80 -3.43 -8.36
N ASP A 58 2.79 -4.73 -8.60
CA ASP A 58 1.76 -5.67 -8.14
C ASP A 58 2.12 -6.33 -6.80
N PHE A 59 3.20 -5.88 -6.13
CA PHE A 59 3.67 -6.47 -4.88
C PHE A 59 2.62 -6.45 -3.75
N LEU A 60 1.67 -5.51 -3.76
CA LEU A 60 0.58 -5.53 -2.78
C LEU A 60 -0.50 -6.56 -3.12
N ASN A 61 -0.59 -7.02 -4.36
CA ASN A 61 -1.62 -7.95 -4.84
C ASN A 61 -1.10 -9.38 -5.06
N ILE A 62 0.13 -9.69 -4.63
CA ILE A 62 0.69 -11.02 -4.87
C ILE A 62 -0.09 -12.10 -4.15
N THR A 63 -0.22 -13.23 -4.82
CA THR A 63 -0.79 -14.44 -4.25
C THR A 63 0.31 -15.34 -3.69
N ILE A 64 -0.10 -16.38 -2.96
CA ILE A 64 0.82 -17.44 -2.51
C ILE A 64 1.40 -18.17 -3.72
N ASP A 65 0.59 -18.44 -4.74
CA ASP A 65 1.03 -19.15 -5.96
C ASP A 65 2.09 -18.35 -6.72
N ASP A 66 1.92 -17.03 -6.83
CA ASP A 66 2.92 -16.13 -7.40
C ASP A 66 4.28 -16.28 -6.69
N LEU A 67 4.27 -16.27 -5.35
CA LEU A 67 5.48 -16.42 -4.55
C LEU A 67 6.13 -17.79 -4.73
N LEU A 68 5.34 -18.87 -4.84
CA LEU A 68 5.84 -20.22 -5.07
C LEU A 68 6.51 -20.38 -6.44
N THR A 69 6.20 -19.52 -7.43
CA THR A 69 6.93 -19.51 -8.72
C THR A 69 8.38 -18.99 -8.59
N VAL A 70 8.75 -18.38 -7.47
CA VAL A 70 10.11 -17.87 -7.27
C VAL A 70 11.00 -18.99 -6.77
N LYS A 71 12.04 -19.33 -7.54
CA LYS A 71 12.99 -20.40 -7.21
C LYS A 71 13.54 -20.22 -5.78
N GLY A 72 13.23 -21.19 -4.92
CA GLY A 72 13.67 -21.23 -3.52
C GLY A 72 12.77 -20.52 -2.53
N ILE A 73 11.61 -20.01 -2.95
CA ILE A 73 10.54 -19.67 -2.02
C ILE A 73 9.65 -20.90 -1.85
N GLY A 74 9.83 -21.59 -0.71
CA GLY A 74 8.90 -22.62 -0.26
C GLY A 74 7.71 -22.02 0.49
N GLN A 75 6.74 -22.87 0.83
CA GLN A 75 5.49 -22.47 1.49
C GLN A 75 5.68 -21.57 2.71
N ALA A 76 6.64 -21.88 3.59
CA ALA A 76 6.87 -21.09 4.80
C ALA A 76 7.24 -19.62 4.48
N LYS A 77 8.17 -19.38 3.54
CA LYS A 77 8.56 -18.02 3.15
C LYS A 77 7.47 -17.34 2.33
N ALA A 78 6.72 -18.09 1.53
CA ALA A 78 5.58 -17.55 0.80
C ALA A 78 4.50 -17.03 1.76
N LEU A 79 4.07 -17.86 2.71
CA LEU A 79 3.10 -17.49 3.74
C LEU A 79 3.59 -16.29 4.55
N GLN A 80 4.88 -16.23 4.88
CA GLN A 80 5.45 -15.11 5.60
C GLN A 80 5.30 -13.78 4.86
N VAL A 81 5.65 -13.73 3.57
CA VAL A 81 5.53 -12.50 2.76
C VAL A 81 4.05 -12.15 2.53
N TYR A 82 3.24 -13.14 2.15
CA TYR A 82 1.81 -12.96 1.93
C TYR A 82 1.11 -12.42 3.18
N SER A 83 1.42 -12.98 4.36
CA SER A 83 0.83 -12.53 5.63
C SER A 83 1.20 -11.10 5.97
N ALA A 84 2.45 -10.69 5.71
CA ALA A 84 2.87 -9.30 5.90
C ALA A 84 2.10 -8.34 4.99
N VAL A 85 1.93 -8.69 3.72
CA VAL A 85 1.15 -7.88 2.76
C VAL A 85 -0.32 -7.81 3.16
N ALA A 86 -0.92 -8.95 3.54
CA ALA A 86 -2.32 -9.01 3.98
C ALA A 86 -2.55 -8.19 5.27
N LEU A 87 -1.61 -8.24 6.22
CA LEU A 87 -1.67 -7.45 7.44
C LEU A 87 -1.63 -5.95 7.15
N ILE A 88 -0.69 -5.52 6.30
CA ILE A 88 -0.59 -4.12 5.86
C ILE A 88 -1.90 -3.69 5.20
N LYS A 89 -2.47 -4.51 4.31
CA LYS A 89 -3.76 -4.23 3.68
C LYS A 89 -4.91 -4.05 4.68
N ARG A 90 -4.97 -4.87 5.73
CA ARG A 90 -6.00 -4.72 6.79
C ARG A 90 -5.86 -3.40 7.53
N PHE A 91 -4.65 -3.03 7.96
CA PHE A 91 -4.43 -1.73 8.59
C PHE A 91 -4.78 -0.55 7.68
N TYR A 92 -4.47 -0.64 6.37
CA TYR A 92 -4.89 0.39 5.41
C TYR A 92 -6.40 0.45 5.22
N GLN A 93 -7.08 -0.71 5.18
CA GLN A 93 -8.54 -0.78 5.05
C GLN A 93 -9.25 -0.26 6.31
N GLU A 94 -8.71 -0.57 7.49
CA GLU A 94 -9.20 -0.04 8.77
C GLU A 94 -9.02 1.48 8.84
N GLN A 95 -7.85 2.00 8.47
CA GLN A 95 -7.58 3.44 8.45
C GLN A 95 -8.48 4.21 7.47
N ASN A 96 -8.82 3.60 6.33
CA ASN A 96 -9.78 4.17 5.38
C ASN A 96 -11.23 4.14 5.88
N ASN A 97 -11.55 3.29 6.85
CA ASN A 97 -12.88 3.22 7.46
C ASN A 97 -13.03 4.10 8.71
N THR A 98 -11.95 4.64 9.30
CA THR A 98 -12.06 5.40 10.58
C THR A 98 -11.35 6.75 10.67
N ASP A 99 -10.35 7.11 9.85
CA ASP A 99 -9.44 8.21 10.25
C ASP A 99 -9.29 9.41 9.31
N LEU A 100 -10.02 9.48 8.19
CA LEU A 100 -9.98 10.68 7.34
C LEU A 100 -10.89 11.79 7.89
N ILE A 101 -10.44 12.41 8.98
CA ILE A 101 -11.02 13.65 9.51
C ILE A 101 -10.71 14.77 8.52
N ILE A 102 -11.75 15.28 7.87
CA ILE A 102 -11.65 16.41 6.95
C ILE A 102 -11.73 17.70 7.78
N ASN A 103 -10.57 18.21 8.20
CA ASN A 103 -10.48 19.47 8.92
C ASN A 103 -9.85 20.60 8.10
N ASN A 104 -9.36 20.31 6.89
CA ASN A 104 -8.78 21.29 5.99
C ASN A 104 -8.91 20.89 4.51
N VAL A 105 -8.65 21.86 3.63
CA VAL A 105 -8.72 21.69 2.17
C VAL A 105 -7.73 20.63 1.65
N GLN A 106 -6.55 20.48 2.28
CA GLN A 106 -5.57 19.48 1.85
C GLN A 106 -6.10 18.05 2.02
N ASN A 107 -6.87 17.78 3.07
CA ASN A 107 -7.52 16.47 3.26
C ASN A 107 -8.57 16.17 2.18
N VAL A 108 -9.25 17.21 1.66
CA VAL A 108 -10.17 17.06 0.52
C VAL A 108 -9.39 16.79 -0.77
N LEU A 109 -8.26 17.47 -0.98
CA LEU A 109 -7.44 17.31 -2.17
C LEU A 109 -6.80 15.91 -2.28
N THR A 110 -6.42 15.29 -1.16
CA THR A 110 -5.94 13.90 -1.17
C THR A 110 -7.03 12.93 -1.61
N LEU A 111 -8.28 13.21 -1.25
CA LEU A 111 -9.44 12.42 -1.63
C LEU A 111 -9.85 12.62 -3.10
N ALA A 112 -9.59 13.79 -3.68
CA ALA A 112 -9.95 14.11 -5.07
C ALA A 112 -8.87 13.71 -6.10
N PHE A 113 -7.79 13.03 -5.67
CA PHE A 113 -6.67 12.74 -6.55
C PHE A 113 -7.03 11.85 -7.76
N ASP A 114 -7.96 10.91 -7.58
CA ASP A 114 -8.44 9.98 -8.60
C ASP A 114 -9.21 10.62 -9.76
N ILE A 115 -9.73 11.84 -9.56
CA ILE A 115 -10.41 12.62 -10.60
C ILE A 115 -9.55 13.70 -11.24
N ARG A 116 -8.33 13.92 -10.74
CA ARG A 116 -7.43 15.00 -11.18
C ARG A 116 -7.16 15.01 -12.69
N ASP A 117 -6.94 13.83 -13.26
CA ASP A 117 -6.55 13.67 -14.68
C ASP A 117 -7.73 13.25 -15.57
N LYS A 118 -8.97 13.30 -15.03
CA LYS A 118 -10.16 12.91 -15.79
C LYS A 118 -10.54 14.03 -16.77
N LYS A 119 -10.85 13.64 -18.01
CA LYS A 119 -11.24 14.56 -19.09
C LYS A 119 -12.70 15.04 -19.01
N LYS A 120 -13.44 14.61 -17.99
CA LYS A 120 -14.84 14.97 -17.75
C LYS A 120 -14.95 15.58 -16.36
N GLU A 121 -15.92 16.47 -16.16
CA GLU A 121 -16.24 16.99 -14.83
C GLU A 121 -16.83 15.89 -13.95
N HIS A 122 -16.37 15.79 -12.71
CA HIS A 122 -16.85 14.85 -11.70
C HIS A 122 -17.39 15.61 -10.49
N LEU A 123 -18.66 15.40 -10.15
CA LEU A 123 -19.21 15.85 -8.88
C LEU A 123 -19.07 14.73 -7.84
N ILE A 124 -18.41 15.01 -6.73
CA ILE A 124 -18.16 14.05 -5.65
C ILE A 124 -18.85 14.51 -4.37
N CYS A 125 -19.55 13.59 -3.69
CA CYS A 125 -20.04 13.76 -2.33
C CYS A 125 -19.11 13.05 -1.34
N LEU A 126 -18.76 13.75 -0.27
CA LEU A 126 -18.05 13.21 0.88
C LEU A 126 -19.03 13.22 2.06
N HIS A 127 -19.46 12.04 2.51
CA HIS A 127 -20.31 11.88 3.67
C HIS A 127 -19.43 11.88 4.92
N LEU A 128 -19.75 12.73 5.88
CA LEU A 128 -18.96 12.91 7.11
C LEU A 128 -19.79 12.57 8.35
N ASP A 129 -19.13 12.09 9.41
CA ASP A 129 -19.72 12.00 10.75
C ASP A 129 -19.65 13.35 11.49
N SER A 130 -20.19 13.40 12.72
CA SER A 130 -20.20 14.60 13.57
C SER A 130 -18.81 15.08 14.01
N ARG A 131 -17.75 14.30 13.77
CA ARG A 131 -16.35 14.63 14.03
C ARG A 131 -15.58 14.94 12.75
N ASN A 132 -16.29 15.16 11.64
CA ASN A 132 -15.75 15.35 10.28
C ASN A 132 -15.00 14.14 9.73
N ALA A 133 -15.17 12.93 10.28
CA ALA A 133 -14.56 11.73 9.74
C ALA A 133 -15.32 11.27 8.48
N LEU A 134 -14.58 10.93 7.42
CA LEU A 134 -15.14 10.46 6.16
C LEU A 134 -15.81 9.08 6.34
N ILE A 135 -17.13 9.04 6.16
CA ILE A 135 -17.96 7.82 6.14
C ILE A 135 -17.94 7.18 4.76
N LYS A 136 -18.13 7.99 3.71
CA LYS A 136 -18.28 7.51 2.32
C LYS A 136 -17.85 8.59 1.33
N LYS A 137 -17.20 8.17 0.24
CA LYS A 137 -16.99 9.00 -0.95
C LYS A 137 -17.79 8.43 -2.12
N GLU A 138 -18.61 9.26 -2.75
CA GLU A 138 -19.49 8.86 -3.85
C GLU A 138 -19.39 9.83 -5.03
N THR A 139 -19.36 9.32 -6.26
CA THR A 139 -19.44 10.17 -7.47
C THR A 139 -20.91 10.31 -7.86
N LEU A 140 -21.41 11.54 -7.83
CA LEU A 140 -22.82 11.83 -8.11
C LEU A 140 -23.09 12.04 -9.61
N SER A 141 -22.14 12.58 -10.36
CA SER A 141 -22.29 12.81 -11.80
C SER A 141 -20.95 12.89 -12.55
N ILE A 142 -21.00 12.64 -13.86
CA ILE A 142 -19.84 12.69 -14.78
C ILE A 142 -20.24 13.32 -16.15
N GLY A 143 -19.98 14.64 -16.35
CA GLY A 143 -20.29 15.45 -17.57
C GLY A 143 -21.78 15.77 -17.84
N LEU A 144 -22.22 16.79 -18.61
CA LEU A 144 -21.64 17.90 -19.41
C LEU A 144 -22.10 19.28 -18.84
N LEU A 145 -21.30 20.32 -19.12
CA LEU A 145 -21.55 21.78 -19.06
C LEU A 145 -22.80 22.28 -18.30
N ASP A 146 -22.53 23.06 -17.25
CA ASP A 146 -23.30 24.21 -16.76
C ASP A 146 -24.27 23.97 -15.60
N LYS A 147 -24.84 22.76 -15.41
CA LYS A 147 -25.67 22.43 -14.24
C LYS A 147 -25.62 20.94 -13.87
N SER A 148 -25.27 20.63 -12.63
CA SER A 148 -25.58 19.32 -12.04
C SER A 148 -27.03 19.35 -11.53
N LEU A 149 -27.91 18.53 -12.10
CA LEU A 149 -29.29 18.34 -11.60
C LEU A 149 -29.25 17.57 -10.28
N ILE A 150 -28.97 18.28 -9.20
CA ILE A 150 -28.95 17.74 -7.85
C ILE A 150 -30.36 17.79 -7.28
N HIS A 151 -30.99 16.63 -7.08
CA HIS A 151 -32.17 16.53 -6.24
C HIS A 151 -31.77 16.33 -4.76
N PRO A 152 -32.15 17.22 -3.82
CA PRO A 152 -31.80 17.10 -2.40
C PRO A 152 -32.22 15.77 -1.75
N ARG A 153 -33.30 15.15 -2.25
CA ARG A 153 -33.77 13.83 -1.78
C ARG A 153 -32.80 12.68 -2.07
N GLY A 154 -31.87 12.85 -3.02
CA GLY A 154 -30.80 11.88 -3.26
C GLY A 154 -29.62 12.00 -2.29
N PHE A 155 -29.51 13.10 -1.54
CA PHE A 155 -28.41 13.37 -0.60
C PHE A 155 -28.71 12.92 0.83
N PHE A 156 -29.98 13.00 1.23
CA PHE A 156 -30.44 12.66 2.58
C PHE A 156 -31.56 11.62 2.50
N PRO A 157 -31.24 10.33 2.28
CA PRO A 157 -32.21 9.27 2.53
C PRO A 157 -32.35 9.16 4.05
N VAL A 158 -33.28 9.93 4.62
CA VAL A 158 -33.75 9.84 6.01
C VAL A 158 -32.73 10.34 7.05
N LEU A 159 -32.98 11.53 7.60
CA LEU A 159 -32.64 11.83 9.00
C LEU A 159 -33.60 11.06 9.91
#